data_AF-A0ABD6XDN7-F1
#
_entry.id   AF-A0ABD6XDN7-F1
#
_cell.length_a   1.000
_cell.length_b   1.000
_cell.length_c   1.000
_cell.angle_alpha   90.00
_cell.angle_beta   90.00
_cell.angle_gamma   90.00
#
_symmetry.space_group_name_H-M   'P 1'
#
loop_
_entity.id
_entity.type
_entity.pdbx_description
1 polymer ?
#
loop_
_entity_poly.entity_id
_entity_poly.type
_entity_poly.pdbx_seq_one_letter_code
_entity_poly.pdbx_strand_id
1 'polypeptide(L)'
;MALNKKVWSDMAVDPEAPQGFYFRDASCAQPITSMLEVWDAGTVEDPHHHPHDDMSVMVEGRIDVQFFDRQDDGSLIKKGDVQVFRKGDTAYIPANQIHSVVYTEDTKMVYVQDGEFGFIAD
;
A
#
# COMPACT_ATOMS: atom_id res chain seq x y z
N MET A 1 15.23 18.52 -3.20
CA MET A 1 14.02 19.20 -3.72
C MET A 1 12.90 18.98 -2.71
N ALA A 2 12.24 20.05 -2.25
CA ALA A 2 11.10 19.91 -1.33
C ALA A 2 9.83 19.62 -2.14
N LEU A 3 8.98 18.70 -1.66
CA LEU A 3 7.71 18.39 -2.29
C LEU A 3 6.70 19.54 -2.14
N ASN A 4 5.79 19.66 -3.11
CA ASN A 4 4.71 20.64 -3.02
C ASN A 4 3.70 20.23 -1.93
N LYS A 5 3.60 21.02 -0.88
CA LYS A 5 2.72 20.77 0.27
C LYS A 5 1.23 20.66 -0.11
N LYS A 6 0.79 21.38 -1.14
CA LYS A 6 -0.61 21.34 -1.61
C LYS A 6 -0.96 19.99 -2.27
N VAL A 7 0.03 19.32 -2.88
CA VAL A 7 -0.19 17.97 -3.41
C VAL A 7 -0.45 16.99 -2.27
N TRP A 8 0.15 17.21 -1.10
CA TRP A 8 0.04 16.31 0.05
C TRP A 8 -0.84 16.86 1.19
N SER A 9 -1.79 17.74 0.89
CA SER A 9 -2.77 18.28 1.84
C SER A 9 -4.16 17.67 1.63
N ASP A 10 -5.06 17.92 2.59
CA ASP A 10 -6.49 17.57 2.49
C ASP A 10 -6.71 16.06 2.31
N MET A 11 -5.90 15.26 3.01
CA MET A 11 -6.05 13.82 3.06
C MET A 11 -7.29 13.44 3.88
N ALA A 12 -8.05 12.48 3.38
CA ALA A 12 -9.11 11.83 4.11
C ALA A 12 -8.53 10.87 5.17
N VAL A 13 -9.32 10.64 6.22
CA VAL A 13 -9.11 9.61 7.22
C VAL A 13 -10.28 8.64 7.09
N ASP A 14 -9.98 7.36 6.94
CA ASP A 14 -10.99 6.30 7.05
C ASP A 14 -10.96 5.76 8.50
N PRO A 15 -12.06 5.87 9.26
CA PRO A 15 -12.12 5.36 10.63
C PRO A 15 -12.03 3.82 10.72
N GLU A 16 -12.22 3.10 9.62
CA GLU A 16 -12.11 1.64 9.55
C GLU A 16 -10.71 1.16 9.11
N ALA A 17 -9.88 2.07 8.59
CA ALA A 17 -8.51 1.76 8.18
C ALA A 17 -7.50 1.85 9.34
N PRO A 18 -6.27 1.33 9.18
CA PRO A 18 -5.24 1.41 10.21
C PRO A 18 -4.98 2.85 10.66
N GLN A 19 -4.81 3.05 11.97
CA GLN A 19 -4.42 4.35 12.50
C GLN A 19 -3.05 4.74 11.92
N GLY A 20 -2.96 5.97 11.39
CA GLY A 20 -1.75 6.45 10.72
C GLY A 20 -1.83 6.39 9.20
N PHE A 21 -2.92 5.84 8.64
CA PHE A 21 -3.23 5.92 7.21
C PHE A 21 -4.03 7.17 6.86
N TYR A 22 -3.61 7.86 5.80
CA TYR A 22 -4.34 8.96 5.20
C TYR A 22 -4.26 8.86 3.69
N PHE A 23 -5.35 9.16 2.99
CA PHE A 23 -5.37 9.03 1.54
C PHE A 23 -6.14 10.15 0.85
N ARG A 24 -5.89 10.31 -0.44
CA ARG A 24 -6.72 11.15 -1.31
C ARG A 24 -6.86 10.48 -2.66
N ASP A 25 -8.09 10.22 -3.06
CA ASP A 25 -8.42 9.72 -4.39
C ASP A 25 -7.86 10.67 -5.46
N ALA A 26 -7.12 10.11 -6.41
CA ALA A 26 -6.49 10.78 -7.54
C ALA A 26 -6.89 10.15 -8.88
N SER A 27 -7.88 9.25 -8.87
CA SER A 27 -8.33 8.49 -10.03
C SER A 27 -8.90 9.43 -11.10
N CYS A 28 -8.44 9.24 -12.34
CA CYS A 28 -8.84 10.09 -13.47
C CYS A 28 -9.35 9.31 -14.69
N ALA A 29 -9.17 7.99 -14.71
CA ALA A 29 -9.60 7.10 -15.78
C ALA A 29 -10.11 5.79 -15.17
N GLN A 30 -11.36 5.42 -15.43
CA GLN A 30 -11.92 4.15 -14.98
C GLN A 30 -11.66 3.05 -16.03
N PRO A 31 -11.34 1.81 -15.64
CA PRO A 31 -11.38 1.29 -14.27
C PRO A 31 -10.00 1.30 -13.57
N ILE A 32 -9.23 2.40 -13.59
CA ILE A 32 -7.96 2.48 -12.85
C ILE A 32 -8.18 3.31 -11.58
N THR A 33 -7.86 2.71 -10.43
CA THR A 33 -7.81 3.44 -9.16
C THR A 33 -6.42 4.01 -8.97
N SER A 34 -6.33 5.28 -8.59
CA SER A 34 -5.10 5.84 -8.07
C SER A 34 -5.34 6.70 -6.83
N MET A 35 -4.42 6.62 -5.88
CA MET A 35 -4.51 7.34 -4.62
C MET A 35 -3.17 7.96 -4.28
N LEU A 36 -3.20 9.12 -3.63
CA LEU A 36 -2.07 9.60 -2.85
C LEU A 36 -2.23 9.03 -1.46
N GLU A 37 -1.20 8.36 -0.96
CA GLU A 37 -1.21 7.79 0.38
C GLU A 37 -0.12 8.39 1.25
N VAL A 38 -0.47 8.60 2.51
CA VAL A 38 0.42 9.02 3.58
C VAL A 38 0.27 8.04 4.72
N TRP A 39 1.41 7.59 5.24
CA TRP A 39 1.47 6.63 6.32
C TRP A 39 2.44 7.10 7.40
N ASP A 40 1.98 7.08 8.65
CA ASP A 40 2.83 7.40 9.80
C ASP A 40 3.82 6.26 10.06
N ALA A 41 5.04 6.60 10.50
CA ALA A 41 6.03 5.62 10.90
C ALA A 41 5.51 4.71 12.03
N GLY A 42 5.73 3.41 11.88
CA GLY A 42 5.27 2.37 12.80
C GLY A 42 3.90 1.78 12.44
N THR A 43 3.20 2.31 11.43
CA THR A 43 1.94 1.72 10.96
C THR A 43 2.19 0.34 10.34
N VAL A 44 1.23 -0.56 10.52
CA VAL A 44 1.25 -1.92 9.97
C VAL A 44 -0.06 -2.18 9.26
N GLU A 45 0.05 -2.69 8.05
CA GLU A 45 -1.05 -3.35 7.36
C GLU A 45 -0.95 -4.85 7.63
N ASP A 46 -1.99 -5.38 8.26
CA ASP A 46 -2.13 -6.83 8.48
C ASP A 46 -2.23 -7.57 7.14
N PRO A 47 -1.99 -8.90 7.10
CA PRO A 47 -2.10 -9.69 5.89
C PRO A 47 -3.43 -9.47 5.14
N HIS A 48 -3.31 -9.14 3.85
CA HIS A 48 -4.44 -8.92 2.96
C HIS A 48 -4.01 -9.17 1.52
N HIS A 49 -4.98 -9.13 0.60
CA HIS A 49 -4.72 -9.12 -0.83
C HIS A 49 -5.69 -8.21 -1.57
N HIS A 50 -5.28 -7.87 -2.80
CA HIS A 50 -6.10 -7.13 -3.74
C HIS A 50 -6.56 -8.02 -4.90
N PRO A 51 -7.77 -7.82 -5.47
CA PRO A 51 -8.26 -8.61 -6.61
C PRO A 51 -7.60 -8.25 -7.96
N HIS A 52 -6.85 -7.15 -7.98
CA HIS A 52 -6.21 -6.55 -9.16
C HIS A 52 -4.73 -6.32 -8.86
N ASP A 53 -3.93 -6.13 -9.92
CA ASP A 53 -2.52 -5.83 -9.76
C ASP A 53 -2.38 -4.43 -9.15
N ASP A 54 -1.57 -4.31 -8.11
CA ASP A 54 -1.23 -3.02 -7.52
C ASP A 54 0.22 -2.64 -7.77
N MET A 55 0.44 -1.33 -7.77
CA MET A 55 1.74 -0.72 -7.92
C MET A 55 1.81 0.54 -7.07
N SER A 56 2.87 0.64 -6.28
CA SER A 56 3.13 1.81 -5.43
C SER A 56 4.43 2.48 -5.82
N VAL A 57 4.34 3.76 -6.18
CA VAL A 57 5.51 4.59 -6.48
C VAL A 57 5.89 5.38 -5.23
N MET A 58 7.06 5.06 -4.68
CA MET A 58 7.54 5.61 -3.42
C MET A 58 8.05 7.05 -3.60
N VAL A 59 7.43 8.02 -2.92
CA VAL A 59 7.80 9.44 -3.01
C VAL A 59 8.70 9.85 -1.84
N GLU A 60 8.38 9.41 -0.63
CA GLU A 60 9.18 9.54 0.60
C GLU A 60 9.01 8.30 1.47
N GLY A 61 9.94 8.10 2.42
CA GLY A 61 9.86 7.03 3.40
C GLY A 61 10.31 5.67 2.90
N ARG A 62 9.83 4.64 3.61
CA ARG A 62 10.24 3.24 3.46
C ARG A 62 9.13 2.29 3.90
N ILE A 63 8.87 1.31 3.05
CA ILE A 63 8.01 0.17 3.36
C ILE A 63 8.78 -1.15 3.29
N ASP A 64 8.40 -2.06 4.16
CA ASP A 64 8.88 -3.44 4.22
C ASP A 64 7.68 -4.36 3.96
N VAL A 65 7.67 -5.04 2.82
CA VAL A 65 6.58 -5.91 2.34
C VAL A 65 6.95 -7.37 2.56
N GLN A 66 6.09 -8.13 3.25
CA GLN A 66 6.22 -9.57 3.40
C GLN A 66 5.10 -10.26 2.63
N PHE A 67 5.44 -11.19 1.73
CA PHE A 67 4.46 -12.03 1.05
C PHE A 67 4.14 -13.30 1.85
N PHE A 68 2.96 -13.86 1.60
CA PHE A 68 2.50 -15.10 2.22
C PHE A 68 1.89 -16.06 1.20
N ASP A 69 1.93 -17.36 1.50
CA ASP A 69 1.13 -18.39 0.87
C ASP A 69 0.12 -18.94 1.88
N ARG A 70 -1.14 -19.12 1.46
CA ARG A 70 -2.19 -19.74 2.29
C ARG A 70 -2.08 -21.25 2.22
N GLN A 71 -2.11 -21.90 3.38
CA GLN A 71 -2.13 -23.35 3.53
C GLN A 71 -3.57 -23.91 3.49
N ASP A 72 -3.70 -25.23 3.31
CA ASP A 72 -4.99 -25.91 3.29
C ASP A 72 -5.80 -25.75 4.60
N ASP A 73 -5.11 -25.56 5.73
CA ASP A 73 -5.71 -25.31 7.04
C ASP A 73 -6.08 -23.83 7.27
N GLY A 74 -5.88 -22.98 6.26
CA GLY A 74 -6.13 -21.54 6.31
C GLY A 74 -4.99 -20.72 6.92
N SER A 75 -3.94 -21.34 7.46
CA SER A 75 -2.80 -20.61 8.02
C SER A 75 -1.97 -19.92 6.92
N LEU A 76 -1.33 -18.80 7.28
CA LEU A 76 -0.44 -18.06 6.39
C LEU A 76 1.02 -18.38 6.70
N ILE A 77 1.79 -18.78 5.69
CA ILE A 77 3.24 -18.97 5.80
C ILE A 77 3.97 -17.87 5.03
N LYS A 78 5.05 -17.34 5.60
CA LYS A 78 5.88 -16.34 4.93
C LYS A 78 6.50 -16.92 3.66
N LYS A 79 6.33 -16.20 2.56
CA LYS A 79 6.84 -16.52 1.23
C LYS A 79 8.02 -15.62 0.89
N GLY A 80 9.19 -16.21 0.82
CA GLY A 80 10.43 -15.50 0.49
C GLY A 80 10.83 -14.45 1.53
N ASP A 81 11.86 -13.68 1.17
CA ASP A 81 12.39 -12.61 1.99
C ASP A 81 11.51 -11.35 1.92
N VAL A 82 11.61 -10.52 2.95
CA VAL A 82 10.97 -9.19 2.97
C VAL A 82 11.51 -8.33 1.83
N GLN A 83 10.61 -7.76 1.03
CA GLN A 83 10.96 -6.79 0.00
C GLN A 83 10.93 -5.38 0.59
N VAL A 84 12.00 -4.62 0.38
CA VAL A 84 12.15 -3.28 0.95
C VAL A 84 12.14 -2.25 -0.17
N PHE A 85 11.22 -1.31 -0.09
CA PHE A 85 11.08 -0.21 -1.04
C PHE A 85 11.28 1.13 -0.34
N ARG A 86 11.99 2.03 -1.02
CA ARG A 86 12.33 3.37 -0.54
C ARG A 86 11.99 4.40 -1.60
N LYS A 87 12.12 5.67 -1.25
CA LYS A 87 12.00 6.80 -2.18
C LYS A 87 12.64 6.52 -3.56
N GLY A 88 11.83 6.63 -4.60
CA GLY A 88 12.22 6.42 -6.00
C GLY A 88 11.97 5.00 -6.51
N ASP A 89 11.72 4.04 -5.63
CA ASP A 89 11.40 2.67 -6.01
C ASP A 89 9.93 2.54 -6.44
N THR A 90 9.65 1.45 -7.14
CA THR A 90 8.30 1.01 -7.49
C THR A 90 8.08 -0.36 -6.87
N ALA A 91 7.13 -0.46 -5.94
CA ALA A 91 6.62 -1.74 -5.47
C ALA A 91 5.54 -2.21 -6.46
N TYR A 92 5.56 -3.51 -6.76
CA TYR A 92 4.54 -4.17 -7.57
C TYR A 92 4.10 -5.43 -6.84
N ILE A 93 2.79 -5.60 -6.68
CA ILE A 93 2.20 -6.77 -6.05
C ILE A 93 1.16 -7.34 -7.03
N PRO A 94 1.33 -8.62 -7.44
CA PRO A 94 0.36 -9.26 -8.32
C PRO A 94 -1.01 -9.43 -7.66
N ALA A 95 -2.06 -9.40 -8.47
CA ALA A 95 -3.41 -9.71 -8.02
C ALA A 95 -3.46 -11.01 -7.20
N ASN A 96 -4.19 -10.97 -6.10
CA ASN A 96 -4.42 -12.03 -5.12
C ASN A 96 -3.18 -12.50 -4.36
N GLN A 97 -2.05 -11.81 -4.47
CA GLN A 97 -0.88 -12.11 -3.64
C GLN A 97 -1.09 -11.55 -2.22
N ILE A 98 -1.23 -12.46 -1.26
CA ILE A 98 -1.33 -12.11 0.15
C ILE A 98 -0.04 -11.47 0.62
N HIS A 99 -0.13 -10.31 1.27
CA HIS A 99 1.01 -9.58 1.79
C HIS A 99 0.65 -8.75 3.03
N SER A 100 1.66 -8.39 3.80
CA SER A 100 1.57 -7.41 4.88
C SER A 100 2.62 -6.33 4.65
N VAL A 101 2.36 -5.12 5.12
CA VAL A 101 3.28 -3.98 4.94
C VAL A 101 3.60 -3.35 6.29
N VAL A 102 4.88 -3.04 6.51
CA VAL A 102 5.33 -2.24 7.65
C VAL A 102 5.92 -0.93 7.17
N TYR A 103 5.37 0.18 7.67
CA TYR A 103 5.81 1.54 7.38
C TYR A 103 6.89 1.94 8.38
N THR A 104 8.16 1.72 8.06
CA THR A 104 9.26 1.94 9.02
C THR A 104 9.66 3.42 9.16
N GLU A 105 9.21 4.26 8.24
CA GLU A 105 9.42 5.71 8.20
C GLU A 105 8.11 6.39 7.75
N ASP A 106 7.94 7.68 8.06
CA ASP A 106 6.83 8.47 7.52
C ASP A 106 6.88 8.41 5.99
N THR A 107 5.81 7.90 5.40
CA THR A 107 5.80 7.47 4.00
C THR A 107 4.79 8.28 3.20
N LYS A 108 5.18 8.61 1.97
CA LYS A 108 4.28 9.15 0.95
C LYS A 108 4.44 8.34 -0.31
N MET A 109 3.34 7.88 -0.88
CA MET A 109 3.37 7.13 -2.13
C MET A 109 2.19 7.46 -3.04
N VAL A 110 2.37 7.14 -4.31
CA VAL A 110 1.27 7.08 -5.27
C VAL A 110 0.92 5.61 -5.44
N TYR A 111 -0.26 5.24 -4.97
CA TYR A 111 -0.82 3.92 -5.17
C TYR A 111 -1.61 3.89 -6.49
N VAL A 112 -1.48 2.80 -7.24
CA VAL A 112 -2.20 2.55 -8.48
C VAL A 112 -2.65 1.11 -8.50
N GLN A 113 -3.90 0.87 -8.87
CA GLN A 113 -4.42 -0.47 -9.12
C GLN A 113 -5.02 -0.51 -10.53
N ASP A 114 -4.77 -1.59 -11.27
CA ASP A 114 -5.27 -1.78 -12.64
C ASP A 114 -6.75 -2.17 -12.72
N GLY A 115 -7.53 -1.74 -11.72
CA GLY A 115 -8.93 -2.05 -11.51
C GLY A 115 -9.61 -1.06 -10.55
N GLU A 116 -10.88 -1.31 -10.26
CA GLU A 116 -11.57 -0.68 -9.13
C GLU A 116 -10.88 -1.08 -7.83
N PHE A 117 -10.83 -0.18 -6.84
CA PHE A 117 -10.20 -0.48 -5.55
C PHE A 117 -10.83 -1.73 -4.92
N GLY A 118 -10.01 -2.74 -4.62
CA GLY A 118 -10.42 -3.90 -3.86
C GLY A 118 -9.41 -4.24 -2.78
N PHE A 119 -9.89 -4.53 -1.57
CA PHE A 119 -9.09 -4.93 -0.41
C PHE A 119 -9.79 -6.08 0.31
N ILE A 120 -9.06 -7.15 0.60
CA ILE A 120 -9.59 -8.36 1.23
C ILE A 120 -8.62 -8.80 2.34
N ALA A 121 -9.06 -8.71 3.59
CA ALA A 121 -8.28 -9.12 4.76
C ALA A 121 -8.14 -10.66 4.86
N ASP A 122 -7.01 -11.14 5.38
CA ASP A 122 -6.65 -12.57 5.49
C ASP A 122 -6.21 -13.06 6.88
#